data_AF-A0AAD1D9J1-F1
#
_entry.id   AF-A0AAD1D9J1-F1
#
_cell.length_a   1.000
_cell.length_b   1.000
_cell.length_c   1.000
_cell.angle_alpha   90.00
_cell.angle_beta   90.00
_cell.angle_gamma   90.00
#
_symmetry.space_group_name_H-M   'P 1'
#
loop_
_entity.id
_entity.type
_entity.pdbx_description
1 polymer ?
#
loop_
_entity_poly.entity_id
_entity_poly.type
_entity_poly.pdbx_seq_one_letter_code
_entity_poly.pdbx_strand_id
1 'polypeptide(L)'
;MERHVNYTLIGGLFFLCLVCMVGFILWLGHLGLDDGKYYEYVVYTDKDLGGIATNSPVNYKGIQVGNVIKVGFAKDKVGVVRLDLMIKSSVKIRKDSKVAVSSRGLMGLKFLALEQSHNEEFYGSGDKGERILIFKEGLMDRLSVDANQVMQEVMRAIKNVNRILDDENVEKFKHILASVDDLIANLDSRKTQFDALIGNANNLVSNVNNVALDVDKRIKQGQYDFKAMFTPLIMQAQLSLRNIDNFVEKGSALIDKFDANPYKTIFGERK
;
A
#
# COMPACT_ATOMS: atom_id res chain seq x y z
N MET A 1 -59.15 -71.75 33.90
CA MET A 1 -59.34 -70.30 34.14
C MET A 1 -59.46 -69.63 32.79
N GLU A 2 -60.68 -69.39 32.31
CA GLU A 2 -60.90 -68.69 31.04
C GLU A 2 -60.85 -67.19 31.30
N ARG A 3 -59.86 -66.51 30.72
CA ARG A 3 -59.67 -65.07 30.87
C ARG A 3 -60.58 -64.37 29.86
N HIS A 4 -61.76 -63.93 30.29
CA HIS A 4 -62.61 -63.04 29.50
C HIS A 4 -61.89 -61.68 29.33
N VAL A 5 -61.20 -61.51 28.20
CA VAL A 5 -60.56 -60.25 27.85
C VAL A 5 -61.59 -59.36 27.15
N ASN A 6 -62.00 -58.28 27.81
CA ASN A 6 -62.95 -57.31 27.25
C ASN A 6 -62.27 -56.48 26.14
N TYR A 7 -62.32 -56.96 24.89
CA TYR A 7 -61.71 -56.30 23.72
C TYR A 7 -62.10 -54.82 23.56
N THR A 8 -63.33 -54.44 23.94
CA THR A 8 -63.78 -53.04 23.96
C THR A 8 -62.97 -52.16 24.92
N LEU A 9 -62.52 -52.71 26.05
CA LEU A 9 -61.73 -51.99 27.05
C LEU A 9 -60.30 -51.77 26.56
N ILE A 10 -59.72 -52.76 25.87
CA ILE A 10 -58.40 -52.64 25.24
C ILE A 10 -58.45 -51.61 24.09
N GLY A 11 -59.49 -51.67 23.25
CA GLY A 11 -59.69 -50.70 22.16
C GLY A 11 -59.87 -49.27 22.67
N GLY A 12 -60.65 -49.08 23.75
CA GLY A 12 -60.84 -47.78 24.38
C GLY A 12 -59.54 -47.20 24.96
N LEU A 13 -58.73 -48.03 25.64
CA LEU A 13 -57.43 -47.61 26.18
C LEU A 13 -56.45 -47.23 25.06
N PHE A 14 -56.42 -47.99 23.96
CA PHE A 14 -55.56 -47.66 22.82
C PHE A 14 -55.97 -46.33 22.17
N PHE A 15 -57.28 -46.11 21.99
CA PHE A 15 -57.79 -44.86 21.44
C PHE A 15 -57.48 -43.66 22.35
N LEU A 16 -57.66 -43.82 23.66
CA LEU A 16 -57.28 -42.79 24.65
C LEU A 16 -55.79 -42.46 24.55
N CYS A 17 -54.93 -43.48 24.49
CA CYS A 17 -53.49 -43.30 24.36
C CYS A 17 -53.11 -42.55 23.07
N LEU A 18 -53.79 -42.86 21.96
CA LEU A 18 -53.61 -42.18 20.68
C LEU A 18 -54.01 -40.70 20.77
N VAL A 19 -55.15 -40.38 21.40
CA VAL A 19 -55.58 -39.00 21.62
C VAL A 19 -54.60 -38.25 22.52
N CYS A 20 -54.13 -38.86 23.61
CA CYS A 20 -53.11 -38.27 24.47
C CYS A 20 -51.79 -38.04 23.73
N MET A 21 -51.38 -38.95 22.85
CA MET A 21 -50.17 -38.82 22.04
C MET A 21 -50.29 -37.67 21.04
N VAL A 22 -51.42 -37.54 20.33
CA VAL A 22 -51.68 -36.41 19.44
C VAL A 22 -51.70 -35.09 20.22
N GLY A 23 -52.37 -35.07 21.38
CA GLY A 23 -52.38 -33.90 22.27
C GLY A 23 -50.98 -33.50 22.75
N PHE A 24 -50.15 -34.49 23.10
CA PHE A 24 -48.77 -34.27 23.52
C PHE A 24 -47.88 -33.73 22.38
N ILE A 25 -48.06 -34.23 21.15
CA ILE A 25 -47.35 -33.72 19.97
C ILE A 25 -47.76 -32.28 19.66
N LEU A 26 -49.06 -31.96 19.70
CA LEU A 26 -49.54 -30.59 19.48
C LEU A 26 -49.06 -29.63 20.59
N TRP A 27 -49.04 -30.10 21.84
CA TRP A 27 -48.51 -29.33 22.96
C TRP A 27 -47.00 -29.07 22.83
N LEU A 28 -46.22 -30.07 22.41
CA LEU A 28 -44.79 -29.92 22.09
C LEU A 28 -44.55 -28.98 20.90
N GLY A 29 -45.38 -29.05 19.87
CA GLY A 29 -45.31 -28.15 18.71
C GLY A 29 -45.53 -26.69 19.10
N HIS A 30 -46.41 -26.42 20.07
CA HIS A 30 -46.66 -25.06 20.56
C HIS A 30 -45.53 -24.51 21.43
N LEU A 31 -44.73 -25.37 22.09
CA LEU A 31 -43.53 -24.94 22.84
C LEU A 31 -42.38 -24.45 21.93
N GLY A 32 -42.43 -24.72 20.63
CA GLY A 32 -41.42 -24.30 19.65
C GLY A 32 -41.76 -23.01 18.88
N LEU A 33 -42.99 -22.51 18.98
CA LEU A 33 -43.49 -21.36 18.21
C LEU A 33 -43.73 -20.16 19.13
N ASP A 34 -42.64 -19.63 19.72
CA ASP A 34 -42.66 -18.41 20.53
C ASP A 34 -42.45 -17.18 19.62
N ASP A 35 -43.35 -17.01 18.63
CA ASP A 35 -43.31 -15.96 17.60
C ASP A 35 -43.34 -14.53 18.17
N GLY A 36 -43.63 -14.36 19.47
CA GLY A 36 -43.70 -13.05 20.13
C GLY A 36 -42.38 -12.53 20.72
N LYS A 37 -41.32 -13.34 20.80
CA LYS A 37 -40.06 -12.95 21.47
C LYS A 37 -38.91 -12.61 20.53
N TYR A 38 -39.12 -12.69 19.23
CA TYR A 38 -38.06 -12.50 18.26
C TYR A 38 -38.49 -11.59 17.12
N TYR A 39 -37.51 -10.88 16.57
CA TYR A 39 -37.64 -10.12 15.34
C TYR A 39 -36.81 -10.78 14.26
N GLU A 40 -37.41 -10.87 13.07
CA GLU A 40 -36.71 -11.33 11.87
C GLU A 40 -35.87 -10.19 11.28
N TYR A 41 -34.64 -10.54 10.91
CA TYR A 41 -33.68 -9.68 10.21
C TYR A 41 -33.15 -10.43 9.00
N VAL A 42 -32.84 -9.69 7.94
CA VAL A 42 -32.35 -10.27 6.69
C VAL A 42 -30.99 -9.69 6.36
N VAL A 43 -30.09 -10.54 5.86
CA VAL A 43 -28.78 -10.12 5.38
C VAL A 43 -28.63 -10.58 3.94
N TYR A 44 -28.17 -9.67 3.10
CA TYR A 44 -27.83 -9.96 1.72
C TYR A 44 -26.32 -9.84 1.53
N THR A 45 -25.70 -10.83 0.89
CA THR A 45 -24.28 -10.77 0.56
C THR A 45 -23.97 -11.53 -0.73
N ASP A 46 -23.02 -11.02 -1.48
CA ASP A 46 -22.38 -11.64 -2.65
C ASP A 46 -21.09 -12.40 -2.27
N LYS A 47 -20.69 -12.36 -1.00
CA LYS A 47 -19.47 -12.97 -0.49
C LYS A 47 -19.73 -14.36 0.09
N ASP A 48 -18.66 -15.13 0.22
CA ASP A 48 -18.71 -16.45 0.84
C ASP A 48 -19.12 -16.32 2.32
N LEU A 49 -20.04 -17.18 2.74
CA LEU A 49 -20.51 -17.28 4.12
C LEU A 49 -19.58 -18.12 5.00
N GLY A 50 -18.54 -18.73 4.45
CA GLY A 50 -17.48 -19.39 5.21
C GLY A 50 -17.98 -20.52 6.13
N GLY A 51 -19.08 -21.18 5.75
CA GLY A 51 -19.67 -22.31 6.48
C GLY A 51 -20.79 -21.96 7.47
N ILE A 52 -21.41 -20.79 7.39
CA ILE A 52 -22.67 -20.52 8.11
C ILE A 52 -23.79 -21.41 7.56
N ALA A 53 -24.56 -22.01 8.46
CA ALA A 53 -25.67 -22.89 8.14
C ALA A 53 -26.92 -22.50 8.93
N THR A 54 -28.03 -23.15 8.61
CA THR A 54 -29.23 -23.08 9.43
C THR A 54 -28.91 -23.44 10.89
N ASN A 55 -29.49 -22.68 11.82
CA ASN A 55 -29.27 -22.76 13.26
C ASN A 55 -27.89 -22.31 13.76
N SER A 56 -27.04 -21.70 12.93
CA SER A 56 -25.83 -21.04 13.42
C SER A 56 -26.19 -19.92 14.42
N PRO A 57 -25.48 -19.79 15.55
CA PRO A 57 -25.82 -18.79 16.56
C PRO A 57 -25.44 -17.39 16.10
N VAL A 58 -26.27 -16.41 16.46
CA VAL A 58 -25.99 -14.98 16.32
C VAL A 58 -25.58 -14.44 17.69
N ASN A 59 -24.35 -13.95 17.79
CA ASN A 59 -23.77 -13.45 19.02
C ASN A 59 -23.55 -11.93 18.94
N TYR A 60 -23.91 -11.23 20.00
CA TYR A 60 -23.56 -9.82 20.21
C TYR A 60 -22.66 -9.71 21.42
N LYS A 61 -21.45 -9.14 21.24
CA LYS A 61 -20.43 -9.01 22.31
C LYS A 61 -20.17 -10.31 23.09
N GLY A 62 -20.22 -11.45 22.40
CA GLY A 62 -19.98 -12.78 22.98
C GLY A 62 -21.23 -13.49 23.54
N ILE A 63 -22.36 -12.80 23.69
CA ILE A 63 -23.62 -13.35 24.18
C ILE A 63 -24.51 -13.75 23.01
N GLN A 64 -25.11 -14.95 23.07
CA GLN A 64 -26.05 -15.40 22.06
C GLN A 64 -27.37 -14.64 22.15
N VAL A 65 -27.69 -13.91 21.09
CA VAL A 65 -28.89 -13.07 20.96
C VAL A 65 -29.89 -13.62 19.95
N GLY A 66 -29.50 -14.61 19.15
CA GLY A 66 -30.33 -15.14 18.08
C GLY A 66 -29.73 -16.37 17.39
N ASN A 67 -30.33 -16.74 16.27
CA ASN A 67 -29.93 -17.85 15.41
C ASN A 67 -30.33 -17.60 13.95
N VAL A 68 -29.63 -18.24 13.02
CA VAL A 68 -29.96 -18.27 11.59
C VAL A 68 -31.13 -19.22 11.39
N ILE A 69 -32.24 -18.76 10.82
CA ILE A 69 -33.39 -19.64 10.50
C ILE A 69 -33.18 -20.29 9.13
N LYS A 70 -32.67 -19.51 8.17
CA LYS A 70 -32.58 -19.96 6.78
C LYS A 70 -31.39 -19.34 6.07
N VAL A 71 -30.77 -20.16 5.23
CA VAL A 71 -29.73 -19.76 4.28
C VAL A 71 -30.21 -20.15 2.89
N GLY A 72 -30.21 -19.21 1.95
CA GLY A 72 -30.60 -19.47 0.57
C GLY A 72 -30.11 -18.40 -0.38
N PHE A 73 -30.49 -18.49 -1.65
CA PHE A 73 -30.15 -17.46 -2.63
C PHE A 73 -31.30 -16.45 -2.78
N ALA A 74 -30.96 -15.19 -3.00
CA ALA A 74 -31.93 -14.16 -3.31
C ALA A 74 -32.55 -14.44 -4.69
N LYS A 75 -33.88 -14.37 -4.81
CA LYS A 75 -34.58 -14.64 -6.07
C LYS A 75 -34.30 -13.59 -7.14
N ASP A 76 -33.97 -12.37 -6.73
CA ASP A 76 -33.89 -11.21 -7.61
C ASP A 76 -32.49 -10.98 -8.18
N LYS A 77 -31.46 -11.64 -7.63
CA LYS A 77 -30.05 -11.44 -8.02
C LYS A 77 -29.26 -12.76 -7.97
N VAL A 78 -28.67 -13.13 -9.11
CA VAL A 78 -27.78 -14.30 -9.23
C VAL A 78 -26.51 -14.07 -8.41
N GLY A 79 -26.10 -15.07 -7.64
CA GLY A 79 -24.89 -15.02 -6.81
C GLY A 79 -25.05 -14.28 -5.48
N VAL A 80 -26.22 -13.70 -5.20
CA VAL A 80 -26.51 -13.07 -3.90
C VAL A 80 -27.17 -14.09 -2.97
N VAL A 81 -26.57 -14.28 -1.81
CA VAL A 81 -27.07 -15.10 -0.71
C VAL A 81 -27.94 -14.25 0.20
N ARG A 82 -29.06 -14.82 0.64
CA ARG A 82 -30.01 -14.28 1.62
C ARG A 82 -29.95 -15.14 2.88
N LEU A 83 -29.71 -14.48 4.02
CA LEU A 83 -29.78 -15.07 5.35
C LEU A 83 -30.95 -14.49 6.10
N ASP A 84 -31.83 -15.35 6.60
CA ASP A 84 -32.91 -14.97 7.50
C ASP A 84 -32.49 -15.28 8.95
N LEU A 85 -32.48 -14.25 9.79
CA LEU A 85 -32.00 -14.28 11.16
C LEU A 85 -33.14 -14.01 12.14
N MET A 86 -33.18 -14.77 13.23
CA MET A 86 -34.07 -14.54 14.36
C MET A 86 -33.27 -13.94 15.51
N ILE A 87 -33.61 -12.72 15.94
CA ILE A 87 -32.93 -12.05 17.06
C ILE A 87 -33.96 -11.71 18.13
N LYS A 88 -33.63 -11.95 19.40
CA LYS A 88 -34.52 -11.67 20.54
C LYS A 88 -34.96 -10.21 20.54
N SER A 89 -36.25 -9.97 20.72
CA SER A 89 -36.86 -8.64 20.78
C SER A 89 -36.36 -7.79 21.96
N SER A 90 -35.78 -8.42 22.98
CA SER A 90 -35.11 -7.73 24.10
C SER A 90 -33.85 -6.97 23.68
N VAL A 91 -33.26 -7.28 22.52
CA VAL A 91 -32.06 -6.64 22.01
C VAL A 91 -32.44 -5.60 20.95
N LYS A 92 -32.30 -4.31 21.29
CA LYS A 92 -32.53 -3.22 20.35
C LYS A 92 -31.36 -3.08 19.37
N ILE A 93 -31.61 -3.30 18.09
CA ILE A 93 -30.60 -3.20 17.03
C ILE A 93 -30.71 -1.85 16.31
N ARG A 94 -29.57 -1.16 16.15
CA ARG A 94 -29.46 0.11 15.40
C ARG A 94 -29.55 -0.15 13.90
N LYS A 95 -30.09 0.79 13.14
CA LYS A 95 -30.02 0.75 11.67
C LYS A 95 -28.57 0.74 11.21
N ASP A 96 -28.29 0.14 10.07
CA ASP A 96 -26.93 -0.06 9.51
C ASP A 96 -25.99 -0.91 10.38
N SER A 97 -26.54 -1.66 11.35
CA SER A 97 -25.76 -2.65 12.09
C SER A 97 -25.22 -3.71 11.15
N LYS A 98 -24.03 -4.19 11.49
CA LYS A 98 -23.26 -5.11 10.66
C LYS A 98 -23.25 -6.50 11.27
N VAL A 99 -23.17 -7.51 10.44
CA VAL A 99 -22.91 -8.89 10.86
C VAL A 99 -21.68 -9.41 10.14
N ALA A 100 -20.82 -10.10 10.87
CA ALA A 100 -19.63 -10.73 10.32
C ALA A 100 -19.57 -12.20 10.69
N VAL A 101 -19.06 -13.02 9.78
CA VAL A 101 -18.77 -14.42 10.08
C VAL A 101 -17.56 -14.47 11.01
N SER A 102 -17.71 -15.17 12.12
CA SER A 102 -16.63 -15.38 13.08
C SER A 102 -16.59 -16.86 13.48
N SER A 103 -15.48 -17.27 14.07
CA SER A 103 -15.24 -18.65 14.51
C SER A 103 -14.87 -18.68 15.98
N ARG A 104 -15.45 -19.63 16.72
CA ARG A 104 -15.15 -19.82 18.14
C ARG A 104 -14.35 -21.10 18.35
N GLY A 105 -13.26 -20.97 19.12
CA GLY A 105 -12.41 -22.08 19.52
C GLY A 105 -11.55 -22.64 18.38
N LEU A 106 -10.72 -23.63 18.72
CA LEU A 106 -9.78 -24.27 17.78
C LEU A 106 -10.48 -25.15 16.73
N MET A 107 -11.67 -25.68 17.05
CA MET A 107 -12.49 -26.46 16.12
C MET A 107 -13.16 -25.60 15.03
N GLY A 108 -13.07 -24.26 15.12
CA GLY A 108 -13.52 -23.37 14.06
C GLY A 108 -15.05 -23.27 13.91
N LEU A 109 -15.82 -23.54 14.96
CA LEU A 109 -17.28 -23.46 14.93
C LEU A 109 -17.73 -22.05 14.52
N LYS A 110 -18.48 -21.95 13.42
CA LYS A 110 -18.88 -20.69 12.80
C LYS A 110 -20.12 -20.12 13.47
N PHE A 111 -20.10 -18.79 13.66
CA PHE A 111 -21.22 -18.03 14.20
C PHE A 111 -21.26 -16.64 13.56
N LEU A 112 -22.42 -16.00 13.61
CA LEU A 112 -22.55 -14.61 13.18
C LEU A 112 -22.29 -13.66 14.35
N ALA A 113 -21.28 -12.81 14.23
CA ALA A 113 -21.00 -11.74 15.17
C ALA A 113 -21.74 -10.48 14.75
N LEU A 114 -22.67 -10.02 15.58
CA LEU A 114 -23.39 -8.77 15.40
C LEU A 114 -22.52 -7.61 15.94
N GLU A 115 -22.38 -6.57 15.13
CA GLU A 115 -21.74 -5.30 15.45
C GLU A 115 -22.78 -4.18 15.31
N GLN A 116 -23.06 -3.48 16.41
CA GLN A 116 -23.94 -2.30 16.36
C GLN A 116 -23.28 -1.17 15.57
N SER A 117 -24.07 -0.46 14.78
CA SER A 117 -23.62 0.77 14.15
C SER A 117 -23.48 1.91 15.17
N HIS A 118 -22.87 3.01 14.73
CA HIS A 118 -22.86 4.27 15.48
C HIS A 118 -24.11 5.12 15.19
N ASN A 119 -25.08 4.61 14.41
CA ASN A 119 -26.30 5.33 14.08
C ASN A 119 -27.19 5.46 15.33
N GLU A 120 -27.84 6.60 15.52
CA GLU A 120 -28.75 6.84 16.66
C GLU A 120 -30.11 6.16 16.47
N GLU A 121 -30.49 5.84 15.23
CA GLU A 121 -31.77 5.21 14.92
C GLU A 121 -31.78 3.70 15.18
N PHE A 122 -32.85 3.23 15.81
CA PHE A 122 -33.11 1.80 16.04
C PHE A 122 -34.17 1.27 15.08
N TYR A 123 -34.10 -0.02 14.76
CA TYR A 123 -35.21 -0.70 14.12
C TYR A 123 -36.42 -0.71 15.07
N GLY A 124 -37.54 -0.16 14.60
CA GLY A 124 -38.78 -0.08 15.36
C GLY A 124 -39.57 -1.39 15.35
N SER A 125 -40.42 -1.59 16.37
CA SER A 125 -41.34 -2.73 16.43
C SER A 125 -42.41 -2.71 15.32
N GLY A 126 -42.68 -1.54 14.72
CA GLY A 126 -43.67 -1.33 13.65
C GLY A 126 -43.08 -0.91 12.30
N ASP A 127 -41.78 -1.14 12.09
CA ASP A 127 -41.14 -0.85 10.80
C ASP A 127 -41.74 -1.78 9.73
N LYS A 128 -42.36 -1.20 8.69
CA LYS A 128 -43.06 -1.97 7.64
C LYS A 128 -42.09 -2.55 6.59
N GLY A 129 -40.82 -2.17 6.65
CA GLY A 129 -39.76 -2.67 5.78
C GLY A 129 -39.04 -3.90 6.33
N GLU A 130 -38.37 -4.63 5.45
CA GLU A 130 -37.46 -5.72 5.83
C GLU A 130 -36.31 -5.14 6.67
N ARG A 131 -36.03 -5.73 7.84
CA ARG A 131 -34.94 -5.26 8.71
C ARG A 131 -33.60 -5.77 8.19
N ILE A 132 -32.93 -4.95 7.38
CA ILE A 132 -31.72 -5.36 6.68
C ILE A 132 -30.47 -5.09 7.53
N LEU A 133 -29.63 -6.11 7.71
CA LEU A 133 -28.32 -5.98 8.32
C LEU A 133 -27.23 -6.06 7.24
N ILE A 134 -26.15 -5.31 7.42
CA ILE A 134 -25.07 -5.22 6.44
C ILE A 134 -24.07 -6.35 6.70
N PHE A 135 -23.76 -7.14 5.67
CA PHE A 135 -22.71 -8.15 5.78
C PHE A 135 -21.31 -7.53 5.75
N LYS A 136 -20.42 -8.02 6.62
CA LYS A 136 -19.01 -7.63 6.71
C LYS A 136 -18.16 -8.90 6.74
N GLU A 137 -17.05 -8.89 6.00
CA GLU A 137 -16.09 -10.01 6.02
C GLU A 137 -15.53 -10.25 7.42
N GLY A 138 -15.33 -11.54 7.73
CA GLY A 138 -14.72 -11.98 8.98
C GLY A 138 -13.26 -11.57 9.10
N LEU A 139 -12.73 -11.67 10.32
CA LEU A 139 -11.33 -11.32 10.61
C LEU A 139 -10.33 -12.17 9.80
N MET A 140 -10.59 -13.48 9.62
CA MET A 140 -9.68 -14.35 8.89
C MET A 140 -9.67 -14.08 7.39
N ASP A 141 -10.83 -13.74 6.81
CA ASP A 141 -10.91 -13.39 5.39
C ASP A 141 -10.09 -12.12 5.13
N ARG A 142 -10.24 -11.11 6.00
CA ARG A 142 -9.45 -9.88 5.96
C ARG A 142 -7.97 -10.13 6.12
N LEU A 143 -7.56 -10.92 7.12
CA LEU A 143 -6.16 -11.23 7.36
C LEU A 143 -5.52 -11.94 6.15
N SER A 144 -6.27 -12.82 5.48
CA SER A 144 -5.81 -13.50 4.28
C SER A 144 -5.62 -12.53 3.11
N VAL A 145 -6.57 -11.62 2.91
CA VAL A 145 -6.49 -10.56 1.89
C VAL A 145 -5.30 -9.61 2.17
N ASP A 146 -5.19 -9.14 3.41
CA ASP A 146 -4.12 -8.24 3.83
C ASP A 146 -2.74 -8.91 3.72
N ALA A 147 -2.60 -10.18 4.12
CA ALA A 147 -1.36 -10.94 3.98
C ALA A 147 -0.95 -11.10 2.51
N ASN A 148 -1.90 -11.38 1.62
CA ASN A 148 -1.65 -11.45 0.18
C ASN A 148 -1.17 -10.10 -0.36
N GLN A 149 -1.77 -9.00 0.09
CA GLN A 149 -1.35 -7.65 -0.31
C GLN A 149 0.08 -7.34 0.17
N VAL A 150 0.40 -7.65 1.44
CA VAL A 150 1.76 -7.50 1.98
C VAL A 150 2.75 -8.33 1.18
N MET A 151 2.42 -9.59 0.87
CA MET A 151 3.27 -10.45 0.05
C MET A 151 3.53 -9.84 -1.34
N GLN A 152 2.51 -9.25 -1.95
CA GLN A 152 2.69 -8.57 -3.23
C GLN A 152 3.62 -7.37 -3.12
N GLU A 153 3.51 -6.55 -2.07
CA GLU A 153 4.43 -5.43 -1.86
C GLU A 153 5.87 -5.90 -1.59
N VAL A 154 6.04 -6.98 -0.83
CA VAL A 154 7.35 -7.61 -0.61
C VAL A 154 7.93 -8.12 -1.94
N MET A 155 7.14 -8.79 -2.77
CA MET A 155 7.58 -9.26 -4.08
C MET A 155 7.96 -8.09 -5.01
N ARG A 156 7.23 -6.98 -4.96
CA ARG A 156 7.60 -5.76 -5.70
C ARG A 156 8.89 -5.16 -5.18
N ALA A 157 9.09 -5.08 -3.87
CA ALA A 157 10.33 -4.60 -3.26
C ALA A 157 11.53 -5.48 -3.67
N ILE A 158 11.38 -6.81 -3.61
CA ILE A 158 12.40 -7.76 -4.07
C ILE A 158 12.70 -7.55 -5.55
N LYS A 159 11.68 -7.40 -6.40
CA LYS A 159 11.85 -7.14 -7.83
C LYS A 159 12.60 -5.82 -8.08
N ASN A 160 12.32 -4.78 -7.30
CA ASN A 160 13.01 -3.49 -7.42
C ASN A 160 14.48 -3.58 -6.99
N VAL A 161 14.77 -4.32 -5.91
CA VAL A 161 16.16 -4.60 -5.48
C VAL A 161 16.89 -5.42 -6.53
N ASN A 162 16.28 -6.48 -7.06
CA ASN A 162 16.87 -7.29 -8.13
C ASN A 162 17.12 -6.45 -9.39
N ARG A 163 16.27 -5.46 -9.68
CA ARG A 163 16.52 -4.53 -10.79
C ARG A 163 17.79 -3.70 -10.57
N ILE A 164 18.06 -3.27 -9.34
CA ILE A 164 19.29 -2.52 -9.01
C ILE A 164 20.52 -3.42 -9.02
N LEU A 165 20.36 -4.68 -8.60
CA LEU A 165 21.42 -5.69 -8.56
C LEU A 165 21.57 -6.48 -9.87
N ASP A 166 20.83 -6.10 -10.91
CA ASP A 166 20.94 -6.73 -12.22
C ASP A 166 22.33 -6.49 -12.81
N ASP A 167 22.79 -7.43 -13.64
CA ASP A 167 24.16 -7.43 -14.16
C ASP A 167 24.50 -6.12 -14.87
N GLU A 168 23.53 -5.54 -15.60
CA GLU A 168 23.68 -4.26 -16.28
C GLU A 168 23.88 -3.09 -15.30
N ASN A 169 23.19 -3.09 -14.16
CA ASN A 169 23.29 -2.03 -13.17
C ASN A 169 24.51 -2.19 -12.27
N VAL A 170 24.91 -3.41 -11.96
CA VAL A 170 26.18 -3.70 -11.27
C VAL A 170 27.37 -3.23 -12.11
N GLU A 171 27.32 -3.44 -13.43
CA GLU A 171 28.35 -2.96 -14.34
C GLU A 171 28.39 -1.42 -14.39
N LYS A 172 27.23 -0.75 -14.47
CA LYS A 172 27.13 0.72 -14.37
C LYS A 172 27.68 1.25 -13.05
N PHE A 173 27.40 0.58 -11.94
CA PHE A 173 27.91 0.98 -10.62
C PHE A 173 29.43 0.85 -10.52
N LYS A 174 30.01 -0.22 -11.09
CA LYS A 174 31.46 -0.38 -11.21
C LYS A 174 32.08 0.74 -12.05
N HIS A 175 31.46 1.13 -13.15
CA HIS A 175 31.94 2.25 -13.97
C HIS A 175 31.88 3.60 -13.23
N ILE A 176 30.83 3.85 -12.44
CA ILE A 176 30.77 5.06 -11.58
C ILE A 176 31.96 5.08 -10.62
N LEU A 177 32.19 3.97 -9.91
CA LEU A 177 33.27 3.89 -8.94
C LEU A 177 34.64 4.11 -9.62
N ALA A 178 34.87 3.51 -10.79
CA ALA A 178 36.09 3.71 -11.56
C ALA A 178 36.27 5.18 -12.03
N SER A 179 35.20 5.83 -12.51
CA SER A 179 35.26 7.25 -12.92
C SER A 179 35.50 8.19 -11.73
N VAL A 180 34.97 7.85 -10.55
CA VAL A 180 35.23 8.59 -9.31
C VAL A 180 36.68 8.42 -8.85
N ASP A 181 37.21 7.20 -8.89
CA ASP A 181 38.61 6.91 -8.56
C ASP A 181 39.57 7.65 -9.52
N ASP A 182 39.27 7.69 -10.83
CA ASP A 182 40.06 8.45 -11.81
C ASP A 182 40.00 9.97 -11.56
N LEU A 183 38.82 10.49 -11.25
CA LEU A 183 38.65 11.89 -10.87
C LEU A 183 39.48 12.25 -9.64
N ILE A 184 39.48 11.38 -8.63
CA ILE A 184 40.25 11.57 -7.39
C ILE A 184 41.75 11.45 -7.68
N ALA A 185 42.18 10.46 -8.45
CA ALA A 185 43.59 10.25 -8.80
C ALA A 185 44.16 11.41 -9.63
N ASN A 186 43.35 12.00 -10.52
CA ASN A 186 43.77 13.09 -11.40
C ASN A 186 43.44 14.49 -10.83
N LEU A 187 42.84 14.57 -9.64
CA LEU A 187 42.44 15.83 -9.02
C LEU A 187 43.63 16.77 -8.78
N ASP A 188 44.75 16.22 -8.34
CA ASP A 188 45.99 16.97 -8.11
C ASP A 188 46.59 17.53 -9.40
N SER A 189 46.52 16.78 -10.49
CA SER A 189 46.98 17.23 -11.81
C SER A 189 46.11 18.36 -12.36
N ARG A 190 44.79 18.32 -12.09
CA ARG A 190 43.84 19.37 -12.50
C ARG A 190 43.95 20.63 -11.64
N LYS A 191 44.17 20.48 -10.33
CA LYS A 191 44.48 21.58 -9.41
C LYS A 191 45.74 22.32 -9.85
N THR A 192 46.79 21.59 -10.22
CA THR A 192 48.04 22.15 -10.73
C THR A 192 47.84 23.04 -11.98
N GLN A 193 46.97 22.63 -12.91
CA GLN A 193 46.65 23.43 -14.11
C GLN A 193 45.88 24.72 -13.77
N PHE A 194 45.01 24.66 -12.77
CA PHE A 194 44.27 25.82 -12.27
C PHE A 194 45.18 26.81 -11.53
N ASP A 195 46.08 26.32 -10.68
CA ASP A 195 47.09 27.15 -10.00
C ASP A 195 48.03 27.83 -10.99
N ALA A 196 48.41 27.14 -12.08
CA ALA A 196 49.21 27.73 -13.15
C ALA A 196 48.48 28.86 -13.89
N LEU A 197 47.16 28.74 -14.12
CA LEU A 197 46.35 29.81 -14.70
C LEU A 197 46.29 31.05 -13.80
N ILE A 198 46.04 30.84 -12.51
CA ILE A 198 46.03 31.92 -11.51
C ILE A 198 47.41 32.60 -11.45
N GLY A 199 48.48 31.80 -11.47
CA GLY A 199 49.85 32.31 -11.51
C GLY A 199 50.12 33.20 -12.75
N ASN A 200 49.70 32.75 -13.94
CA ASN A 200 49.86 33.53 -15.18
C ASN A 200 49.02 34.81 -15.20
N ALA A 201 47.82 34.78 -14.63
CA ALA A 201 46.97 35.96 -14.47
C ALA A 201 47.61 36.99 -13.51
N ASN A 202 48.13 36.54 -12.37
CA ASN A 202 48.83 37.39 -11.41
C ASN A 202 50.10 38.01 -12.02
N ASN A 203 50.87 37.23 -12.80
CA ASN A 203 52.04 37.73 -13.51
C ASN A 203 51.68 38.78 -14.56
N LEU A 204 50.57 38.61 -15.29
CA LEU A 204 50.09 39.61 -16.23
C LEU A 204 49.72 40.92 -15.53
N VAL A 205 48.98 40.85 -14.42
CA VAL A 205 48.60 42.04 -13.63
C VAL A 205 49.85 42.76 -13.10
N SER A 206 50.83 42.01 -12.60
CA SER A 206 52.11 42.56 -12.14
C SER A 206 52.88 43.26 -13.26
N ASN A 207 52.97 42.63 -14.44
CA ASN A 207 53.63 43.20 -15.60
C ASN A 207 52.92 44.45 -16.13
N VAL A 208 51.58 44.47 -16.10
CA VAL A 208 50.78 45.67 -16.42
C VAL A 208 51.12 46.81 -15.47
N ASN A 209 51.22 46.54 -14.17
CA ASN A 209 51.58 47.54 -13.18
C ASN A 209 53.01 48.07 -13.38
N ASN A 210 53.97 47.18 -13.65
CA ASN A 210 55.36 47.56 -13.90
C ASN A 210 55.51 48.39 -15.19
N VAL A 211 54.80 48.04 -16.26
CA VAL A 211 54.76 48.81 -17.50
C VAL A 211 54.13 50.17 -17.27
N ALA A 212 53.03 50.27 -16.50
CA ALA A 212 52.42 51.55 -16.16
C ALA A 212 53.38 52.48 -15.41
N LEU A 213 54.18 51.93 -14.49
CA LEU A 213 55.23 52.68 -13.77
C LEU A 213 56.39 53.10 -14.69
N ASP A 214 56.85 52.22 -15.59
CA ASP A 214 57.93 52.55 -16.54
C ASP A 214 57.48 53.60 -17.56
N VAL A 215 56.24 53.53 -18.02
CA VAL A 215 55.60 54.53 -18.89
C VAL A 215 55.56 55.89 -18.18
N ASP A 216 55.08 55.97 -16.93
CA ASP A 216 55.07 57.22 -16.15
C ASP A 216 56.48 57.81 -16.00
N LYS A 217 57.48 56.97 -15.73
CA LYS A 217 58.87 57.40 -15.59
C LYS A 217 59.49 57.90 -16.90
N ARG A 218 59.28 57.19 -18.02
CA ARG A 218 59.83 57.56 -19.33
C ARG A 218 59.16 58.80 -19.93
N ILE A 219 57.86 58.98 -19.71
CA ILE A 219 57.13 60.20 -20.06
C ILE A 219 57.74 61.41 -19.33
N LYS A 220 58.03 61.28 -18.03
CA LYS A 220 58.70 62.33 -17.24
C LYS A 220 60.13 62.63 -17.71
N GLN A 221 60.80 61.66 -18.33
CA GLN A 221 62.17 61.79 -18.84
C GLN A 221 62.25 62.23 -20.32
N GLY A 222 61.13 62.53 -20.98
CA GLY A 222 61.09 62.98 -22.37
C GLY A 222 61.43 61.90 -23.41
N GLN A 223 61.45 60.62 -23.01
CA GLN A 223 61.71 59.49 -23.90
C GLN A 223 60.39 58.91 -24.42
N TYR A 224 60.10 59.12 -25.71
CA TYR A 224 58.83 58.70 -26.33
C TYR A 224 59.04 57.54 -27.31
N ASP A 225 59.22 56.33 -26.78
CA ASP A 225 59.15 55.09 -27.57
C ASP A 225 58.04 54.17 -27.04
N PHE A 226 56.82 54.42 -27.50
CA PHE A 226 55.64 53.67 -27.10
C PHE A 226 55.72 52.19 -27.49
N LYS A 227 56.41 51.85 -28.59
CA LYS A 227 56.53 50.45 -29.03
C LYS A 227 57.35 49.65 -28.03
N ALA A 228 58.49 50.19 -27.58
CA ALA A 228 59.34 49.56 -26.58
C ALA A 228 58.62 49.41 -25.21
N MET A 229 57.75 50.36 -24.84
CA MET A 229 56.99 50.31 -23.57
C MET A 229 55.96 49.18 -23.52
N PHE A 230 55.22 48.93 -24.62
CA PHE A 230 54.11 47.98 -24.62
C PHE A 230 54.49 46.56 -25.10
N THR A 231 55.63 46.39 -25.76
CA THR A 231 56.12 45.07 -26.21
C THR A 231 56.08 43.98 -25.11
N PRO A 232 56.60 44.20 -23.88
CA PRO A 232 56.55 43.17 -22.84
C PRO A 232 55.11 42.82 -22.39
N LEU A 233 54.19 43.79 -22.40
CA LEU A 233 52.79 43.58 -22.04
C LEU A 233 52.07 42.74 -23.09
N ILE A 234 52.33 43.00 -24.37
CA ILE A 234 51.77 42.24 -25.49
C ILE A 234 52.26 40.79 -25.43
N MET A 235 53.56 40.58 -25.18
CA MET A 235 54.13 39.23 -25.12
C MET A 235 53.59 38.44 -23.93
N GLN A 236 53.43 39.07 -22.76
CA GLN A 236 52.83 38.43 -21.58
C GLN A 236 51.34 38.12 -21.80
N ALA A 237 50.60 39.05 -22.40
CA ALA A 237 49.19 38.84 -22.71
C ALA A 237 49.00 37.66 -23.68
N GLN A 238 49.85 37.53 -24.71
CA GLN A 238 49.83 36.41 -25.65
C GLN A 238 50.08 35.06 -24.95
N LEU A 239 51.04 34.99 -24.02
CA LEU A 239 51.31 33.76 -23.26
C LEU A 239 50.17 33.38 -22.32
N SER A 240 49.60 34.36 -21.59
CA SER A 240 48.45 34.11 -20.72
C SER A 240 47.21 33.69 -21.51
N LEU A 241 46.95 34.33 -22.66
CA LEU A 241 45.87 33.94 -23.56
C LEU A 241 46.04 32.51 -24.08
N ARG A 242 47.25 32.14 -24.52
CA ARG A 242 47.53 30.76 -24.95
C ARG A 242 47.27 29.71 -23.86
N ASN A 243 47.58 30.03 -22.61
CA ASN A 243 47.33 29.13 -21.49
C ASN A 243 45.83 29.02 -21.17
N ILE A 244 45.09 30.12 -21.29
CA ILE A 244 43.62 30.14 -21.17
C ILE A 244 42.98 29.36 -22.32
N ASP A 245 43.44 29.55 -23.56
CA ASP A 245 42.95 28.85 -24.74
C ASP A 245 43.10 27.34 -24.56
N ASN A 246 44.26 26.86 -24.13
CA ASN A 246 44.49 25.44 -23.86
C ASN A 246 43.57 24.88 -22.75
N PHE A 247 43.22 25.70 -21.75
CA PHE A 247 42.29 25.29 -20.69
C PHE A 247 40.85 25.25 -21.19
N VAL A 248 40.43 26.27 -21.93
CA VAL A 248 39.10 26.38 -22.53
C VAL A 248 38.89 25.29 -23.56
N GLU A 249 39.90 24.95 -24.38
CA GLU A 249 39.83 23.85 -25.34
C GLU A 249 39.62 22.49 -24.64
N LYS A 250 40.36 22.24 -23.56
CA LYS A 250 40.17 21.03 -22.74
C LYS A 250 38.82 21.00 -22.03
N GLY A 251 38.33 22.16 -21.58
CA GLY A 251 37.01 22.32 -20.97
C GLY A 251 35.88 22.10 -21.97
N SER A 252 35.99 22.70 -23.15
CA SER A 252 35.06 22.51 -24.27
C SER A 252 35.02 21.06 -24.69
N ALA A 253 36.17 20.40 -24.84
CA ALA A 253 36.22 18.98 -25.17
C ALA A 253 35.52 18.09 -24.12
N LEU A 254 35.41 18.52 -22.86
CA LEU A 254 34.61 17.83 -21.85
C LEU A 254 33.12 18.15 -21.99
N ILE A 255 32.76 19.41 -22.22
CA ILE A 255 31.38 19.86 -22.41
C ILE A 255 30.78 19.27 -23.69
N ASP A 256 31.50 19.32 -24.81
CA ASP A 256 31.08 18.77 -26.11
C ASP A 256 30.88 17.26 -26.04
N LYS A 257 31.76 16.57 -25.32
CA LYS A 257 31.57 15.15 -25.02
C LYS A 257 30.29 14.97 -24.19
N PHE A 258 30.11 15.76 -23.14
CA PHE A 258 28.96 15.65 -22.23
C PHE A 258 27.64 15.92 -22.94
N ASP A 259 27.56 16.94 -23.80
CA ASP A 259 26.37 17.24 -24.58
C ASP A 259 26.10 16.18 -25.65
N ALA A 260 27.14 15.67 -26.32
CA ALA A 260 26.98 14.65 -27.34
C ALA A 260 26.43 13.33 -26.77
N ASN A 261 26.93 12.94 -25.60
CA ASN A 261 26.41 11.78 -24.88
C ASN A 261 26.83 11.87 -23.40
N PRO A 262 25.94 12.36 -22.51
CA PRO A 262 26.26 12.55 -21.10
C PRO A 262 26.67 11.24 -20.47
N TYR A 263 26.03 10.15 -20.91
CA TYR A 263 26.34 8.81 -20.46
C TYR A 263 27.76 8.40 -20.91
N LYS A 264 28.06 8.39 -22.20
CA LYS A 264 29.39 8.01 -22.73
C LYS A 264 30.54 8.89 -22.21
N THR A 265 30.25 10.12 -21.83
CA THR A 265 31.25 11.06 -21.29
C THR A 265 31.57 10.83 -19.83
N ILE A 266 30.56 10.45 -19.04
CA ILE A 266 30.74 10.07 -17.64
C ILE A 266 31.19 8.59 -17.52
N PHE A 267 30.74 7.72 -18.42
CA PHE A 267 30.84 6.25 -18.31
C PHE A 267 31.73 5.58 -19.38
N GLY A 268 32.25 6.31 -20.38
CA GLY A 268 33.12 5.78 -21.43
C GLY A 268 32.40 4.98 -22.54
N GLU A 269 33.14 4.57 -23.58
CA GLU A 269 32.65 3.63 -24.61
C GLU A 269 32.87 2.18 -24.17
N ARG A 270 31.81 1.35 -24.25
CA ARG A 270 31.95 -0.11 -24.22
C ARG A 270 32.72 -0.55 -25.46
N LYS A 271 33.85 -1.22 -25.26
CA LYS A 271 34.51 -2.03 -26.30
C LYS A 271 33.81 -3.38 -26.44
#